data_AF-A0A661TMA0-F1
#
_entry.id   AF-A0A661TMA0-F1
#
_cell.length_a   1.000
_cell.length_b   1.000
_cell.length_c   1.000
_cell.angle_alpha   90.00
_cell.angle_beta   90.00
_cell.angle_gamma   90.00
#
_symmetry.space_group_name_H-M   'P 1'
#
loop_
_entity.id
_entity.type
_entity.pdbx_description
1 polymer ?
#
loop_
_entity_poly.entity_id
_entity_poly.type
_entity_poly.pdbx_seq_one_letter_code
_entity_poly.pdbx_strand_id
1 'polypeptide(L)' 'MIDCIEHTGAKTAYGYGRVYTSPGKYRVAHRIEYEKQRGKIPNGKVLDHLCRNRGCINVEHLEVVTRGENVKRGEGIY' A
#
# COMPACT_ATOMS: atom_id res chain seq x y z
N MET A 1 -8.21 17.01 -6.48
CA MET A 1 -6.74 16.87 -6.45
C MET A 1 -6.37 16.71 -4.99
N ILE A 2 -6.13 15.49 -4.56
CA ILE A 2 -5.68 15.23 -3.19
C ILE A 2 -4.23 14.80 -3.33
N ASP A 3 -3.35 15.43 -2.56
CA ASP A 3 -1.92 15.15 -2.63
C ASP A 3 -1.58 13.76 -2.08
N CYS A 4 -0.41 13.25 -2.46
CA CYS A 4 0.14 12.04 -1.86
C CYS A 4 0.53 12.31 -0.42
N ILE A 5 0.11 11.42 0.49
CA ILE A 5 0.60 11.43 1.86
C ILE A 5 1.81 10.51 1.90
N GLU A 6 3.00 11.08 1.99
CA GLU A 6 4.24 10.30 2.02
C GLU A 6 4.48 9.63 3.37
N HIS A 7 4.83 8.35 3.34
CA HIS A 7 5.38 7.70 4.52
C HIS A 7 6.79 8.23 4.83
N THR A 8 6.97 8.81 6.02
CA THR A 8 8.26 9.37 6.49
C THR A 8 9.19 8.36 7.16
N GLY A 9 8.71 7.13 7.41
CA GLY A 9 9.50 6.06 8.02
C GLY A 9 10.31 5.23 7.02
N ALA A 10 10.80 4.08 7.50
CA ALA A 10 11.60 3.16 6.70
C ALA A 10 10.79 2.66 5.48
N LYS A 11 11.42 2.67 4.30
CA LYS A 11 10.87 2.13 3.06
C LYS A 11 11.57 0.82 2.71
N THR A 12 10.90 -0.08 2.00
CA THR A 12 11.55 -1.27 1.40
C THR A 12 12.42 -0.87 0.23
N ALA A 13 13.28 -1.78 -0.24
CA ALA A 13 14.02 -1.60 -1.50
C ALA A 13 13.09 -1.32 -2.70
N TYR A 14 11.83 -1.74 -2.62
CA TYR A 14 10.81 -1.53 -3.65
C TYR A 14 9.99 -0.24 -3.46
N GLY A 15 10.32 0.60 -2.47
CA GLY A 15 9.69 1.91 -2.22
C GLY A 15 8.48 1.90 -1.29
N TYR A 16 8.08 0.74 -0.75
CA TYR A 16 6.91 0.65 0.15
C TYR A 16 7.26 1.06 1.57
N GLY A 17 6.50 1.97 2.17
CA GLY A 17 6.63 2.30 3.60
C GLY A 17 6.38 1.10 4.51
N ARG A 18 7.17 0.97 5.58
CA ARG A 18 7.08 -0.09 6.59
C ARG A 18 6.99 0.48 7.99
N VAL A 19 6.10 -0.11 8.78
CA VAL A 19 5.91 0.22 10.20
C VAL A 19 6.21 -1.03 11.03
N TYR A 20 7.00 -0.85 12.07
CA TYR A 20 7.25 -1.90 13.06
C TYR A 20 6.01 -2.06 13.95
N THR A 21 5.42 -3.25 14.01
CA THR A 21 4.15 -3.47 14.73
C THR A 21 4.28 -4.41 15.94
N SER A 22 5.28 -5.29 15.94
CA SER A 22 5.52 -6.24 17.03
C SER A 22 6.98 -6.73 16.96
N PRO A 23 7.53 -7.37 18.01
CA PRO A 23 8.86 -7.97 18.00
C PRO A 23 9.20 -8.71 16.70
N GLY A 24 10.14 -8.15 15.93
CA GLY A 24 10.59 -8.71 14.63
C GLY A 24 9.59 -8.64 13.47
N LYS A 25 8.43 -7.99 13.63
CA LYS A 25 7.37 -7.92 12.61
C LYS A 25 7.18 -6.50 12.08
N TYR A 26 7.35 -6.38 10.76
CA TYR A 26 7.02 -5.17 10.01
C TYR A 26 5.78 -5.39 9.16
N ARG A 27 4.92 -4.38 9.11
CA ARG A 27 3.75 -4.33 8.23
C ARG A 27 3.87 -3.14 7.28
N VAL A 28 3.25 -3.26 6.11
CA VAL A 28 3.29 -2.22 5.08
C VAL A 28 2.39 -1.05 5.48
N ALA A 29 2.92 0.18 5.45
CA ALA A 29 2.29 1.37 6.00
C ALA A 29 0.90 1.66 5.39
N HIS A 30 0.80 1.69 4.06
CA HIS A 30 -0.46 1.98 3.37
C HIS A 30 -1.54 0.93 3.67
N ARG A 31 -1.15 -0.32 3.92
CA ARG A 31 -2.07 -1.41 4.29
C ARG A 31 -2.68 -1.17 5.67
N ILE A 32 -1.85 -0.73 6.62
CA ILE A 32 -2.31 -0.37 7.97
C ILE A 32 -3.27 0.81 7.89
N GLU A 33 -2.94 1.85 7.13
CA GLU A 33 -3.77 3.04 6.99
C GLU A 33 -5.13 2.72 6.35
N TYR A 34 -5.11 1.93 5.28
CA TYR A 34 -6.33 1.44 4.64
C TYR A 34 -7.21 0.66 5.62
N GLU A 35 -6.62 -0.29 6.36
CA GLU A 35 -7.38 -1.12 7.31
C GLU A 35 -7.96 -0.32 8.48
N LYS A 36 -7.29 0.76 8.90
CA LYS A 36 -7.80 1.68 9.92
C LYS A 36 -9.01 2.49 9.43
N GLN A 37 -8.98 2.97 8.18
CA GLN A 37 -10.00 3.90 7.67
C GLN A 37 -11.16 3.22 6.92
N ARG A 38 -10.88 2.12 6.20
CA ARG A 38 -11.83 1.42 5.33
C ARG A 38 -12.15 0.00 5.80
N GLY A 39 -11.43 -0.48 6.80
CA GLY A 39 -11.58 -1.84 7.34
C GLY A 39 -10.76 -2.90 6.58
N LYS A 40 -10.99 -4.16 6.92
CA LYS A 40 -10.17 -5.29 6.45
C LYS A 40 -10.14 -5.37 4.92
N ILE A 41 -8.96 -5.59 4.37
CA ILE A 41 -8.80 -5.90 2.96
C ILE A 41 -9.37 -7.30 2.70
N PRO A 42 -10.29 -7.47 1.75
CA PRO A 42 -10.87 -8.77 1.44
C PRO A 42 -9.81 -9.81 1.10
N ASN A 43 -10.09 -11.06 1.43
CA ASN A 43 -9.15 -12.15 1.21
C ASN A 43 -8.85 -12.31 -0.30
N GLY A 44 -7.59 -12.54 -0.65
CA GLY A 44 -7.15 -12.63 -2.05
C GLY A 44 -7.08 -11.31 -2.82
N LYS A 45 -7.42 -10.17 -2.20
CA LYS A 45 -7.26 -8.83 -2.81
C LYS A 45 -5.97 -8.14 -2.34
N VAL A 46 -5.52 -7.18 -3.13
CA VAL A 46 -4.35 -6.33 -2.87
C VAL A 46 -4.72 -4.85 -3.05
N LEU A 47 -3.88 -3.95 -2.57
CA LEU A 47 -4.05 -2.51 -2.75
C LEU A 47 -3.16 -2.03 -3.91
N ASP A 48 -3.77 -1.43 -4.92
CA ASP A 48 -3.09 -0.76 -6.03
C ASP A 48 -3.00 0.74 -5.77
N HIS A 49 -1.83 1.32 -6.04
CA HIS A 49 -1.61 2.76 -5.94
C HIS A 49 -2.02 3.43 -7.23
N LEU A 50 -3.18 4.11 -7.23
CA LEU A 50 -3.65 4.91 -8.36
C LEU A 50 -2.68 6.05 -8.69
N CYS A 51 -1.98 6.56 -7.68
CA CYS A 51 -0.95 7.60 -7.79
C CYS A 51 0.42 7.09 -8.26
N ARG A 52 0.59 5.78 -8.48
CA ARG A 52 1.88 5.12 -8.83
C ARG A 52 3.05 5.36 -7.87
N ASN A 53 2.77 5.95 -6.72
CA ASN A 53 3.75 6.19 -5.68
C ASN A 53 3.58 5.17 -4.54
N ARG A 54 4.47 4.16 -4.51
CA ARG A 54 4.44 3.08 -3.53
C ARG A 54 4.67 3.54 -2.08
N GLY A 55 5.25 4.72 -1.89
CA GLY A 55 5.47 5.36 -0.60
C GLY A 55 4.24 6.07 -0.03
N CYS A 56 3.21 6.29 -0.86
CA CYS A 56 1.99 6.96 -0.49
C CYS A 56 1.14 6.09 0.44
N ILE A 57 0.64 6.68 1.52
CA ILE A 57 -0.29 6.06 2.49
C ILE A 57 -1.70 6.66 2.43
N ASN A 58 -1.94 7.60 1.52
CA ASN A 58 -3.27 8.18 1.33
C ASN A 58 -4.25 7.10 0.86
N VAL A 59 -5.26 6.82 1.68
CA VAL A 59 -6.27 5.78 1.44
C VAL A 59 -7.12 6.08 0.21
N GLU A 60 -7.29 7.35 -0.17
CA GLU A 60 -8.01 7.74 -1.38
C GLU A 60 -7.22 7.44 -2.67
N HIS A 61 -5.91 7.21 -2.54
CA HIS A 61 -5.06 6.77 -3.65
C HIS A 61 -4.90 5.25 -3.73
N LEU A 62 -5.64 4.50 -2.91
CA LEU A 62 -5.57 3.04 -2.83
C LEU A 62 -6.88 2.42 -3.34
N GLU A 63 -6.76 1.47 -4.25
CA GLU A 63 -7.90 0.68 -4.73
C GLU A 63 -7.71 -0.80 -4.39
N VAL A 64 -8.76 -1.45 -3.89
CA VAL A 64 -8.76 -2.90 -3.63
C VAL A 64 -9.01 -3.63 -4.95
N VAL A 65 -7.95 -4.24 -5.48
CA VAL A 65 -8.00 -4.95 -6.75
C VAL A 65 -7.63 -6.43 -6.57
N THR A 66 -7.94 -7.27 -7.56
CA THR A 66 -7.37 -8.62 -7.60
C THR A 66 -5.87 -8.56 -7.89
N ARG A 67 -5.14 -9.62 -7.52
CA ARG A 67 -3.73 -9.76 -7.90
C ARG A 67 -3.53 -9.68 -9.42
N GLY A 68 -4.44 -10.26 -10.21
CA GLY A 68 -4.38 -10.21 -11.67
C GLY A 68 -4.54 -8.80 -12.23
N GLU A 69 -5.44 -8.00 -11.64
CA GLU A 69 -5.60 -6.59 -11.99
C GLU A 69 -4.37 -5.76 -11.58
N ASN A 70 -3.87 -5.94 -10.36
CA ASN A 70 -2.63 -5.29 -9.92
C ASN A 70 -1.46 -5.63 -10.85
N VAL A 71 -1.41 -6.87 -11.35
CA VAL A 71 -0.36 -7.32 -12.25
C VAL A 71 -0.46 -6.68 -13.63
N LYS A 72 -1.68 -6.60 -14.19
CA LYS A 72 -1.96 -5.96 -15.47
C LYS A 72 -1.76 -4.45 -15.43
N ARG A 73 -2.10 -3.82 -14.31
CA ARG A 73 -2.01 -2.37 -14.11
C ARG A 73 -0.62 -1.95 -13.65
N GLY A 74 0.08 -2.80 -12.93
CA GLY A 74 1.41 -2.52 -12.44
C GLY A 74 2.43 -2.66 -13.57
N GLU A 75 3.36 -1.72 -13.65
CA GLU A 75 4.67 -1.95 -14.29
C GLU A 75 5.48 -2.88 -13.37
N GLY A 76 5.00 -4.12 -13.25
CA GLY A 76 5.58 -5.11 -12.37
C GLY A 76 6.97 -5.51 -12.85
N ILE A 77 7.96 -5.19 -12.04
CA ILE A 77 9.19 -5.98 -11.90
C ILE A 77 8.78 -7.36 -11.37
N TYR A 78 8.47 -8.28 -12.29
CA TYR A 78 8.48 -9.72 -12.02
C TYR A 78 9.88 -10.25 -12.26
#